data_AF-A0A5Q4SM35-F1
#
_entry.id   AF-A0A5Q4SM35-F1
#
_cell.length_a   1.000
_cell.length_b   1.000
_cell.length_c   1.000
_cell.angle_alpha   90.00
_cell.angle_beta   90.00
_cell.angle_gamma   90.00
#
_symmetry.space_group_name_H-M   'P 1'
#
loop_
_entity.id
_entity.type
_entity.pdbx_description
1 polymer ?
#
loop_
_entity_poly.entity_id
_entity_poly.type
_entity_poly.pdbx_seq_one_letter_code
_entity_poly.pdbx_strand_id
1 'polypeptide(L)'
;MAGRPEEPRRRVVVALDVPEGAAAAEELEYAALTRAASASLRLIAGRPEEPRRRVVVALDVPEGAAAADPDHVLDASSLGEVRIADAVALSKAAAVHVDADDAEKDVAAAAAALGAADLGDDDARFTVDGAEDHELLWFGIQEIPGLIA
;
A
#
# COMPACT_ATOMS: atom_id res chain seq x y z
N MET A 1 6.26 -0.81 -37.81
CA MET A 1 6.67 -0.94 -36.39
C MET A 1 5.41 -0.74 -35.55
N ALA A 2 4.67 -1.80 -35.26
CA ALA A 2 3.51 -1.70 -34.37
C ALA A 2 4.05 -1.61 -32.93
N GLY A 3 3.66 -0.57 -32.20
CA GLY A 3 4.03 -0.38 -30.81
C GLY A 3 3.54 -1.55 -29.95
N ARG A 4 4.40 -2.04 -29.07
CA ARG A 4 4.05 -3.06 -28.08
C ARG A 4 2.92 -2.46 -27.20
N PRO A 5 1.81 -3.18 -26.94
CA PRO A 5 0.78 -2.67 -26.04
C PRO A 5 1.41 -2.40 -24.67
N GLU A 6 1.20 -1.20 -24.11
CA GLU A 6 1.55 -0.91 -22.71
C GLU A 6 0.80 -1.91 -21.84
N GLU A 7 1.54 -2.77 -21.15
CA GLU A 7 0.96 -3.64 -20.13
C GLU A 7 0.31 -2.76 -19.06
N PRO A 8 -0.86 -3.16 -18.52
CA PRO A 8 -1.49 -2.41 -17.45
C PRO A 8 -0.52 -2.36 -16.27
N ARG A 9 -0.01 -1.16 -15.97
CA ARG A 9 0.85 -0.91 -14.82
C ARG A 9 0.03 -1.18 -13.56
N ARG A 10 0.15 -2.38 -13.01
CA ARG A 10 -0.38 -2.70 -11.69
C ARG A 10 0.53 -2.03 -10.68
N ARG A 11 0.03 -0.98 -10.01
CA ARG A 11 0.69 -0.45 -8.82
C ARG A 11 0.52 -1.51 -7.72
N VAL A 12 1.63 -2.11 -7.31
CA VAL A 12 1.69 -2.95 -6.11
C VAL A 12 2.15 -2.05 -4.99
N VAL A 13 1.43 -2.04 -3.88
CA VAL A 13 1.83 -1.29 -2.69
C VAL A 13 2.81 -2.15 -1.91
N VAL A 14 4.02 -1.62 -1.77
CA VAL A 14 5.16 -2.30 -1.13
C VAL A 14 5.48 -1.56 0.17
N ALA A 15 5.49 -2.28 1.29
CA ALA A 15 6.24 -1.83 2.47
C ALA A 15 7.67 -2.34 2.31
N LEU A 16 8.64 -1.43 2.32
CA LEU A 16 10.05 -1.81 2.33
C LEU A 16 10.50 -2.11 3.75
N ASP A 17 11.36 -3.11 3.88
CA ASP A 17 12.22 -3.30 5.03
C ASP A 17 13.20 -2.10 5.16
N VAL A 18 13.30 -1.52 6.37
CA VAL A 18 14.11 -0.33 6.66
C VAL A 18 15.43 -0.81 7.28
N PRO A 19 16.61 -0.29 6.88
CA PRO A 19 17.89 -0.79 7.37
C PRO A 19 18.02 -0.75 8.91
N GLU A 20 18.53 -1.85 9.50
CA GLU A 20 18.60 -2.04 10.95
C GLU A 20 19.47 -1.00 11.69
N GLY A 21 18.90 -0.43 12.77
CA GLY A 21 19.62 0.37 13.77
C GLY A 21 18.71 1.16 14.74
N ALA A 22 18.31 0.53 15.85
CA ALA A 22 17.50 1.06 16.98
C ALA A 22 16.00 1.29 16.71
N ALA A 23 15.20 1.52 17.78
CA ALA A 23 13.74 1.73 17.77
C ALA A 23 13.18 2.64 16.67
N ALA A 24 14.02 3.49 16.06
CA ALA A 24 13.69 4.25 14.87
C ALA A 24 13.40 3.37 13.64
N ALA A 25 14.01 2.19 13.48
CA ALA A 25 13.76 1.28 12.37
C ALA A 25 12.34 0.69 12.44
N GLU A 26 11.95 0.15 13.59
CA GLU A 26 10.60 -0.37 13.84
C GLU A 26 9.52 0.72 13.70
N GLU A 27 9.77 1.93 14.22
CA GLU A 27 8.87 3.08 14.04
C GLU A 27 8.76 3.50 12.57
N LEU A 28 9.86 3.44 11.81
CA LEU A 28 9.87 3.75 10.38
C LEU A 28 9.18 2.66 9.55
N GLU A 29 9.34 1.39 9.89
CA GLU A 29 8.63 0.27 9.28
C GLU A 29 7.12 0.39 9.49
N TYR A 30 6.69 0.69 10.73
CA TYR A 30 5.29 0.94 11.02
C TYR A 30 4.77 2.13 10.22
N ALA A 31 5.51 3.24 10.18
CA ALA A 31 5.12 4.41 9.42
C ALA A 31 5.11 4.17 7.89
N ALA A 32 5.96 3.28 7.38
CA ALA A 32 5.94 2.84 5.99
C ALA A 32 4.71 1.96 5.70
N LEU A 33 4.39 1.02 6.60
CA LEU A 33 3.22 0.16 6.51
C LEU A 33 1.92 0.98 6.51
N THR A 34 1.77 1.95 7.41
CA THR A 34 0.59 2.82 7.45
C THR A 34 0.43 3.60 6.15
N ARG A 35 1.50 4.23 5.65
CA ARG A 35 1.46 4.98 4.38
C ARG A 35 1.13 4.09 3.19
N ALA A 36 1.71 2.88 3.16
CA ALA A 36 1.39 1.86 2.18
C ALA A 36 -0.12 1.51 2.24
N ALA A 37 -0.69 1.28 3.42
CA ALA A 37 -2.11 1.01 3.56
C ALA A 37 -2.98 2.15 3.00
N SER A 38 -2.65 3.41 3.30
CA SER A 38 -3.36 4.58 2.76
C SER A 38 -3.20 4.71 1.23
N ALA A 39 -2.03 4.36 0.68
CA ALA A 39 -1.83 4.29 -0.77
C ALA A 39 -2.66 3.15 -1.42
N SER A 40 -2.80 2.00 -0.74
CA SER A 40 -3.65 0.89 -1.20
C SER A 40 -5.11 1.30 -1.31
N LEU A 41 -5.61 2.16 -0.40
CA LEU A 41 -6.98 2.67 -0.47
C LEU A 41 -7.24 3.40 -1.79
N ARG A 42 -6.27 4.19 -2.29
CA ARG A 42 -6.39 4.87 -3.58
C ARG A 42 -6.52 3.91 -4.75
N LEU A 43 -5.84 2.75 -4.70
CA LEU A 43 -5.97 1.71 -5.71
C LEU A 43 -7.36 1.06 -5.68
N ILE A 44 -7.87 0.76 -4.48
CA ILE A 44 -9.19 0.18 -4.27
C ILE A 44 -10.30 1.12 -4.75
N ALA A 45 -10.17 2.42 -4.47
CA ALA A 45 -11.13 3.44 -4.93
C ALA A 45 -11.27 3.44 -6.47
N GLY A 46 -10.19 3.15 -7.20
CA GLY A 46 -10.20 2.99 -8.66
C GLY A 46 -10.75 1.64 -9.17
N ARG A 47 -11.10 0.71 -8.27
CA ARG A 47 -11.53 -0.66 -8.57
C ARG A 47 -12.80 -1.03 -7.80
N PRO A 48 -13.96 -0.41 -8.12
CA PRO A 48 -15.18 -0.58 -7.34
C PRO A 48 -15.72 -2.02 -7.33
N GLU A 49 -15.35 -2.83 -8.33
CA GLU A 49 -15.75 -4.24 -8.49
C GLU A 49 -14.88 -5.21 -7.68
N GLU A 50 -13.78 -4.74 -7.09
CA GLU A 50 -12.87 -5.57 -6.29
C GLU A 50 -13.23 -5.50 -4.80
N PRO A 51 -12.86 -6.52 -3.99
CA PRO A 51 -13.06 -6.49 -2.54
C PRO A 51 -12.49 -5.24 -1.90
N ARG A 52 -13.23 -4.66 -0.94
CA ARG A 52 -12.83 -3.44 -0.22
C ARG A 52 -11.89 -3.78 0.94
N ARG A 53 -10.69 -4.27 0.59
CA ARG A 53 -9.64 -4.67 1.53
C ARG A 53 -8.29 -4.13 1.09
N ARG A 54 -7.64 -3.37 1.97
CA ARG A 54 -6.25 -2.95 1.80
C ARG A 54 -5.34 -4.16 1.93
N VAL A 55 -4.37 -4.21 1.03
CA VAL A 55 -3.34 -5.25 0.99
C VAL A 55 -2.01 -4.56 0.82
N VAL A 56 -1.09 -4.80 1.75
CA VAL A 56 0.29 -4.33 1.67
C VAL A 56 1.20 -5.55 1.64
N VAL A 57 2.09 -5.61 0.64
CA VAL A 57 3.10 -6.67 0.55
C VAL A 57 4.41 -6.11 1.12
N ALA A 58 4.93 -6.74 2.17
CA ALA A 58 6.24 -6.41 2.72
C ALA A 58 7.32 -7.18 1.95
N LEU A 59 8.31 -6.48 1.39
CA LEU A 59 9.37 -7.07 0.57
C LEU A 59 10.74 -6.81 1.19
N ASP A 60 11.54 -7.87 1.31
CA ASP A 60 12.98 -7.76 1.54
C ASP A 60 13.68 -7.61 0.19
N VAL A 61 14.34 -6.48 -0.01
CA VAL A 61 15.09 -6.20 -1.23
C VAL A 61 16.57 -5.99 -0.92
N PRO A 62 17.49 -6.30 -1.84
CA PRO A 62 18.90 -5.99 -1.65
C PRO A 62 19.14 -4.51 -1.38
N GLU A 63 20.17 -4.19 -0.60
CA GLU A 63 20.57 -2.82 -0.35
C GLU A 63 20.78 -2.05 -1.68
N GLY A 64 20.20 -0.85 -1.76
CA GLY A 64 20.26 -0.01 -2.97
C GLY A 64 19.33 -0.42 -4.11
N ALA A 65 18.57 -1.52 -3.98
CA ALA A 65 17.56 -1.92 -4.97
C ALA A 65 16.30 -1.04 -4.95
N ALA A 66 16.02 -0.41 -3.80
CA ALA A 66 15.00 0.61 -3.67
C ALA A 66 15.63 2.00 -3.61
N ALA A 67 15.08 2.93 -4.38
CA ALA A 67 15.48 4.33 -4.38
C ALA A 67 14.25 5.22 -4.22
N ALA A 68 14.38 6.31 -3.45
CA ALA A 68 13.35 7.36 -3.45
C ALA A 68 13.15 7.87 -4.89
N ASP A 69 11.90 8.04 -5.30
CA ASP A 69 11.61 8.54 -6.65
C ASP A 69 11.85 10.06 -6.72
N PRO A 70 12.87 10.53 -7.47
CA PRO A 70 13.21 11.96 -7.52
C PRO A 70 12.10 12.82 -8.15
N ASP A 71 11.21 12.24 -8.95
CA ASP A 71 10.15 12.98 -9.63
C ASP A 71 8.95 13.29 -8.70
N HIS A 72 8.89 12.63 -7.54
CA HIS A 72 7.78 12.71 -6.60
C HIS A 72 8.16 13.34 -5.24
N VAL A 73 9.36 13.91 -5.09
CA VAL A 73 9.86 14.41 -3.79
C VAL A 73 9.07 15.63 -3.24
N LEU A 74 8.29 16.31 -4.09
CA LEU A 74 7.56 17.53 -3.72
C LEU A 74 6.08 17.28 -3.34
N ASP A 75 5.57 16.06 -3.51
CA ASP A 75 4.23 15.71 -3.08
C ASP A 75 4.30 15.07 -1.68
N ALA A 76 3.53 15.62 -0.73
CA ALA A 76 3.48 15.09 0.63
C ALA A 76 2.90 13.66 0.65
N SER A 77 2.04 13.33 -0.34
CA SER A 77 1.42 12.01 -0.43
C SER A 77 2.39 10.90 -0.86
N SER A 78 3.52 11.25 -1.49
CA SER A 78 4.56 10.32 -1.93
C SER A 78 5.74 10.22 -0.95
N LEU A 79 5.63 10.82 0.25
CA LEU A 79 6.64 10.65 1.29
C LEU A 79 6.76 9.17 1.68
N GLY A 80 7.96 8.61 1.59
CA GLY A 80 8.21 7.20 1.87
C GLY A 80 7.91 6.26 0.70
N GLU A 81 7.43 6.79 -0.43
CA GLU A 81 7.36 6.01 -1.67
C GLU A 81 8.76 5.80 -2.25
N VAL A 82 8.94 4.62 -2.82
CA VAL A 82 10.20 4.16 -3.40
C VAL A 82 9.96 3.46 -4.72
N ARG A 83 10.98 3.47 -5.55
CA ARG A 83 11.02 2.73 -6.80
C ARG A 83 11.96 1.56 -6.68
N ILE A 84 11.46 0.38 -7.04
CA ILE A 84 12.27 -0.81 -7.31
C ILE A 84 12.34 -0.97 -8.82
N ALA A 85 13.55 -1.00 -9.38
CA ALA A 85 13.75 -1.04 -10.84
C ALA A 85 13.42 -2.40 -11.46
N ASP A 86 13.68 -3.48 -10.72
CA ASP A 86 13.49 -4.85 -11.17
C ASP A 86 12.24 -5.47 -10.57
N ALA A 87 11.61 -6.39 -11.31
CA ALA A 87 10.48 -7.14 -10.79
C ALA A 87 10.92 -8.04 -9.61
N VAL A 88 10.20 -7.95 -8.50
CA VAL A 88 10.42 -8.81 -7.33
C VAL A 88 9.44 -9.98 -7.37
N ALA A 89 9.95 -11.21 -7.25
CA ALA A 89 9.10 -12.38 -7.17
C ALA A 89 8.32 -12.38 -5.85
N LEU A 90 7.01 -12.65 -5.88
CA LEU A 90 6.18 -12.70 -4.66
C LEU A 90 6.70 -13.69 -3.61
N SER A 91 7.39 -14.75 -4.03
CA SER A 91 8.06 -15.70 -3.13
C SER A 91 9.22 -15.09 -2.32
N LYS A 92 9.60 -13.84 -2.57
CA LYS A 92 10.59 -13.06 -1.84
C LYS A 92 9.97 -12.04 -0.88
N ALA A 93 8.64 -11.97 -0.83
CA ALA A 93 7.98 -11.19 0.20
C ALA A 93 8.32 -11.75 1.59
N ALA A 94 8.42 -10.86 2.58
CA ALA A 94 8.55 -11.24 3.97
C ALA A 94 7.17 -11.55 4.57
N ALA A 95 6.17 -10.73 4.23
CA ALA A 95 4.80 -10.88 4.70
C ALA A 95 3.78 -10.22 3.76
N VAL A 96 2.50 -10.50 4.03
CA VAL A 96 1.38 -9.74 3.50
C VAL A 96 0.54 -9.24 4.67
N HIS A 97 0.21 -7.96 4.65
CA HIS A 97 -0.66 -7.30 5.60
C HIS A 97 -2.02 -7.06 4.95
N VAL A 98 -3.11 -7.48 5.59
CA VAL A 98 -4.46 -7.39 5.02
C VAL A 98 -5.46 -6.90 6.06
N ASP A 99 -6.44 -6.10 5.64
CA ASP A 99 -7.59 -5.75 6.48
C ASP A 99 -8.33 -6.99 6.99
N ALA A 100 -8.76 -6.94 8.25
CA ALA A 100 -9.68 -7.92 8.83
C ALA A 100 -11.08 -7.82 8.18
N ASP A 101 -11.90 -8.87 8.35
CA ASP A 101 -13.25 -8.93 7.76
C ASP A 101 -14.18 -7.79 8.22
N ASP A 102 -14.00 -7.31 9.46
CA ASP A 102 -14.82 -6.26 10.05
C ASP A 102 -14.47 -4.85 9.55
N ALA A 103 -13.27 -4.66 8.99
CA ALA A 103 -12.84 -3.39 8.40
C ALA A 103 -13.51 -3.07 7.05
N GLU A 104 -14.09 -4.06 6.37
CA GLU A 104 -14.56 -3.95 4.98
C GLU A 104 -15.54 -2.78 4.76
N LYS A 105 -16.43 -2.53 5.72
CA LYS A 105 -17.42 -1.44 5.62
C LYS A 105 -16.78 -0.06 5.66
N ASP A 106 -15.82 0.13 6.56
CA ASP A 106 -15.16 1.42 6.75
C ASP A 106 -14.19 1.69 5.60
N VAL A 107 -13.48 0.66 5.13
CA VAL A 107 -12.64 0.74 3.93
C VAL A 107 -13.47 1.05 2.68
N ALA A 108 -14.68 0.46 2.57
CA ALA A 108 -15.60 0.78 1.47
C ALA A 108 -16.04 2.26 1.50
N ALA A 109 -16.40 2.76 2.68
CA ALA A 109 -16.80 4.16 2.89
C ALA A 109 -15.64 5.12 2.59
N ALA A 110 -14.45 4.84 3.12
CA ALA A 110 -13.24 5.61 2.89
C ALA A 110 -12.90 5.69 1.39
N ALA A 111 -12.93 4.56 0.68
CA ALA A 111 -12.66 4.53 -0.76
C ALA A 111 -13.71 5.31 -1.58
N ALA A 112 -14.96 5.37 -1.13
CA ALA A 112 -16.00 6.18 -1.77
C ALA A 112 -15.85 7.68 -1.49
N ALA A 113 -15.38 8.05 -0.28
CA ALA A 113 -15.17 9.43 0.15
C ALA A 113 -13.87 10.06 -0.41
N LEU A 114 -12.90 9.23 -0.80
CA LEU A 114 -11.54 9.66 -1.19
C LEU A 114 -11.52 10.82 -2.20
N GLY A 115 -12.34 10.77 -3.25
CA GLY A 115 -12.35 11.82 -4.27
C GLY A 115 -12.83 13.18 -3.73
N ALA A 116 -13.76 13.20 -2.78
CA ALA A 116 -14.20 14.44 -2.13
C ALA A 116 -13.15 14.93 -1.12
N ALA A 117 -12.50 14.02 -0.39
CA ALA A 117 -11.40 14.35 0.51
C ALA A 117 -10.22 14.99 -0.25
N ASP A 118 -9.85 14.46 -1.42
CA ASP A 118 -8.83 15.03 -2.30
C ASP A 118 -9.20 16.44 -2.81
N LEU A 119 -10.49 16.78 -2.86
CA LEU A 119 -11.01 18.10 -3.20
C LEU A 119 -11.15 19.04 -1.99
N GLY A 120 -10.75 18.60 -0.79
CA GLY A 120 -10.73 19.40 0.42
C GLY A 120 -12.00 19.34 1.27
N ASP A 121 -12.84 18.32 1.11
CA ASP A 121 -13.98 18.08 1.99
C ASP A 121 -13.51 17.44 3.31
N ASP A 122 -13.75 18.14 4.43
CA ASP A 122 -13.30 17.73 5.76
C ASP A 122 -14.06 16.52 6.32
N ASP A 123 -15.35 16.39 6.02
CA ASP A 123 -16.16 15.24 6.46
C ASP A 123 -15.75 13.98 5.67
N ALA A 124 -15.48 14.16 4.37
CA ALA A 124 -14.92 13.10 3.55
C ALA A 124 -13.53 12.69 4.04
N ARG A 125 -12.68 13.66 4.40
CA ARG A 125 -11.36 13.38 4.98
C ARG A 125 -11.45 12.61 6.28
N PHE A 126 -12.35 13.00 7.19
CA PHE A 126 -12.61 12.25 8.43
C PHE A 126 -13.01 10.79 8.13
N THR A 127 -13.84 10.57 7.11
CA THR A 127 -14.24 9.22 6.68
C THR A 127 -13.07 8.41 6.12
N VAL A 128 -12.17 9.06 5.35
CA VAL A 128 -10.95 8.42 4.81
C VAL A 128 -10.00 8.04 5.95
N ASP A 129 -9.75 8.96 6.88
CA ASP A 129 -8.87 8.77 8.03
C ASP A 129 -9.37 7.63 8.94
N GLY A 130 -10.69 7.45 9.05
CA GLY A 130 -11.30 6.35 9.81
C GLY A 130 -10.92 4.94 9.32
N ALA A 131 -10.44 4.78 8.08
CA ALA A 131 -9.88 3.49 7.64
C ALA A 131 -8.54 3.18 8.34
N GLU A 132 -7.78 4.19 8.78
CA GLU A 132 -6.51 4.01 9.47
C GLU A 132 -6.66 3.47 10.91
N ASP A 133 -7.88 3.56 11.49
CA ASP A 133 -8.20 2.95 12.78
C ASP A 133 -8.21 1.41 12.74
N HIS A 134 -8.23 0.83 11.54
CA HIS A 134 -8.14 -0.62 11.34
C HIS A 134 -6.69 -1.04 11.10
N GLU A 135 -6.11 -1.74 12.06
CA GLU A 135 -4.80 -2.38 11.88
C GLU A 135 -4.89 -3.55 10.89
N LEU A 136 -3.87 -3.68 10.04
CA LEU A 136 -3.79 -4.78 9.08
C LEU A 136 -3.24 -6.04 9.78
N LEU A 137 -3.93 -7.16 9.60
CA LEU A 137 -3.48 -8.48 10.03
C LEU A 137 -2.21 -8.89 9.27
N TRP A 138 -1.28 -9.54 9.96
CA TRP A 138 -0.05 -10.08 9.37
C TRP A 138 -0.24 -11.54 8.94
N PHE A 139 0.17 -11.86 7.72
CA PHE A 139 0.19 -13.22 7.17
C PHE A 139 1.55 -13.52 6.57
N GLY A 140 2.04 -14.74 6.80
CA GLY A 140 3.22 -15.23 6.09
C GLY A 140 2.91 -15.63 4.65
N ILE A 141 3.94 -15.73 3.81
CA ILE A 141 3.78 -15.97 2.37
C ILE A 141 3.07 -17.30 2.06
N GLN A 142 3.26 -18.29 2.91
CA GLN A 142 2.58 -19.59 2.81
C GLN A 142 1.06 -19.52 2.98
N GLU A 143 0.52 -18.43 3.55
CA GLU A 143 -0.91 -18.24 3.82
C GLU A 143 -1.63 -17.52 2.68
N ILE A 144 -0.89 -16.90 1.76
CA ILE A 144 -1.44 -16.18 0.60
C ILE A 144 -2.46 -17.01 -0.19
N PRO A 145 -2.26 -18.31 -0.48
CA PRO A 145 -3.25 -19.10 -1.19
C PRO A 145 -4.62 -19.12 -0.51
N GLY A 146 -4.69 -19.03 0.82
CA GLY A 146 -5.96 -18.95 1.56
C GLY A 146 -6.61 -17.57 1.50
N LEU A 147 -5.83 -16.51 1.31
CA LEU A 147 -6.32 -15.13 1.22
C LEU A 147 -6.96 -14.81 -0.15
N ILE A 148 -6.56 -15.53 -1.20
CA ILE A 148 -7.01 -15.29 -2.58
C ILE A 148 -7.98 -16.37 -3.10
N ALA A 149 -8.41 -17.27 -2.24
CA ALA A 149 -9.23 -18.43 -2.59
C ALA A 149 -10.70 -18.08 -2.91
#